data_AF-A0A2E2HBU2-F1
#
_entry.id   AF-A0A2E2HBU2-F1
#
_cell.length_a   1.000
_cell.length_b   1.000
_cell.length_c   1.000
_cell.angle_alpha   90.00
_cell.angle_beta   90.00
_cell.angle_gamma   90.00
#
_symmetry.space_group_name_H-M   'P 1'
#
loop_
_entity.id
_entity.type
_entity.pdbx_description
1 polymer ?
#
loop_
_entity_poly.entity_id
_entity_poly.type
_entity_poly.pdbx_seq_one_letter_code
_entity_poly.pdbx_strand_id
1 'polypeptide(L)'
;MITLSNWVHSFAGGIHFAAAVIGMLSGIFVLSRLKGTRLHKIMGYVFVVSLVLVNLSALFIYDFNDGTPSVFHVLIPVSLFFLCFGFIPMLGKRKPNALNRHIIGMNGAVYGLWAAGATEYFVREIVFTLDLNPNQLIAMSFAISTPFAVAIAVSIVYFQRQHLTKMQNIKAPHTEKKA
;
A
#
# COMPACT_ATOMS: atom_id res chain seq x y z
N MET A 1 -6.23 -17.45 -20.19
CA MET A 1 -7.52 -17.09 -19.58
C MET A 1 -7.30 -16.96 -18.08
N ILE A 2 -7.87 -15.95 -17.42
CA ILE A 2 -7.74 -15.78 -15.97
C ILE A 2 -8.45 -16.95 -15.29
N THR A 3 -7.71 -17.75 -14.52
CA THR A 3 -8.26 -18.86 -13.73
C THR A 3 -7.77 -18.77 -12.29
N LEU A 4 -8.60 -19.20 -11.33
CA LEU A 4 -8.24 -19.19 -9.90
C LEU A 4 -6.96 -20.00 -9.63
N SER A 5 -6.76 -21.06 -10.42
CA SER A 5 -5.56 -21.91 -10.36
C SER A 5 -4.27 -21.16 -10.64
N ASN A 6 -4.28 -19.99 -11.30
CA ASN A 6 -3.06 -19.22 -11.52
C ASN A 6 -2.58 -18.49 -10.25
N TRP A 7 -3.49 -18.29 -9.29
CA TRP A 7 -3.32 -17.43 -8.12
C TRP A 7 -3.25 -18.19 -6.80
N VAL A 8 -3.90 -19.36 -6.73
CA VAL A 8 -4.01 -20.14 -5.50
C VAL A 8 -3.50 -21.56 -5.73
N HIS A 9 -2.26 -21.80 -5.30
CA HIS A 9 -1.56 -23.09 -5.43
C HIS A 9 -1.39 -23.85 -4.11
N SER A 10 -1.72 -23.22 -2.99
CA SER A 10 -1.56 -23.78 -1.65
C SER A 10 -2.49 -23.11 -0.65
N PHE A 11 -2.58 -23.65 0.56
CA PHE A 11 -3.31 -23.02 1.65
C PHE A 11 -2.77 -21.61 1.97
N ALA A 12 -1.44 -21.46 2.00
CA ALA A 12 -0.78 -20.16 2.16
C ALA A 12 -1.12 -19.21 1.02
N GLY A 13 -1.13 -19.69 -0.23
CA GLY A 13 -1.55 -18.92 -1.41
C GLY A 13 -2.99 -18.44 -1.31
N GLY A 14 -3.91 -19.27 -0.81
CA GLY A 14 -5.31 -18.90 -0.60
C GLY A 14 -5.47 -17.79 0.46
N ILE A 15 -4.76 -17.91 1.58
CA ILE A 15 -4.72 -16.86 2.61
C ILE A 15 -4.14 -15.57 2.03
N HIS A 16 -3.02 -15.66 1.32
CA HIS A 16 -2.35 -14.52 0.72
C HIS A 16 -3.27 -13.78 -0.24
N PHE A 17 -3.87 -14.49 -1.19
CA PHE A 17 -4.78 -13.91 -2.18
C PHE A 17 -6.00 -13.24 -1.52
N ALA A 18 -6.66 -13.93 -0.60
CA ALA A 18 -7.83 -13.37 0.10
C ALA A 18 -7.45 -12.12 0.93
N ALA A 19 -6.35 -12.18 1.68
CA ALA A 19 -5.85 -11.06 2.47
C ALA A 19 -5.41 -9.89 1.57
N ALA A 20 -4.81 -10.16 0.41
CA ALA A 20 -4.42 -9.14 -0.56
C ALA A 20 -5.63 -8.40 -1.11
N VAL A 21 -6.67 -9.11 -1.53
CA VAL A 21 -7.93 -8.50 -2.02
C VAL A 21 -8.57 -7.61 -0.93
N ILE A 22 -8.70 -8.12 0.30
CA ILE A 22 -9.26 -7.35 1.42
C ILE A 22 -8.38 -6.12 1.72
N GLY A 23 -7.06 -6.29 1.76
CA GLY A 23 -6.08 -5.23 1.96
C GLY A 23 -6.15 -4.15 0.88
N MET A 24 -6.23 -4.54 -0.38
CA MET A 24 -6.32 -3.62 -1.52
C MET A 24 -7.59 -2.76 -1.44
N LEU A 25 -8.75 -3.39 -1.21
CA LEU A 25 -10.04 -2.70 -1.11
C LEU A 25 -10.09 -1.78 0.12
N SER A 26 -9.69 -2.28 1.29
CA SER A 26 -9.66 -1.49 2.52
C SER A 26 -8.65 -0.34 2.45
N GLY A 27 -7.51 -0.55 1.78
CA GLY A 27 -6.48 0.46 1.55
C GLY A 27 -7.00 1.64 0.72
N ILE A 28 -7.61 1.40 -0.44
CA ILE A 28 -8.25 2.46 -1.24
C ILE A 28 -9.30 3.18 -0.41
N PHE A 29 -10.14 2.44 0.31
CA PHE A 29 -11.16 3.04 1.15
C PHE A 29 -10.55 3.99 2.20
N VAL A 30 -9.47 3.58 2.86
CA VAL A 30 -8.74 4.39 3.85
C VAL A 30 -8.16 5.66 3.22
N LEU A 31 -7.67 5.59 1.97
CA LEU A 31 -7.16 6.74 1.22
C LEU A 31 -8.26 7.71 0.76
N SER A 32 -9.45 7.22 0.44
CA SER A 32 -10.54 8.08 -0.06
C SER A 32 -11.41 8.68 1.04
N ARG A 33 -11.42 8.10 2.25
CA ARG A 33 -12.28 8.56 3.35
C ARG A 33 -11.69 9.72 4.16
N LEU A 34 -12.56 10.50 4.78
CA LEU A 34 -12.19 11.51 5.79
C LEU A 34 -11.36 10.88 6.92
N LYS A 35 -10.15 11.43 7.13
CA LYS A 35 -9.14 10.93 8.07
C LYS A 35 -9.57 11.15 9.52
N GLY A 36 -9.14 10.24 10.40
CA GLY A 36 -9.40 10.33 11.85
C GLY A 36 -10.81 9.95 12.32
N THR A 37 -11.74 9.70 11.38
CA THR A 37 -13.10 9.22 11.70
C THR A 37 -13.09 7.81 12.30
N ARG A 38 -14.18 7.41 12.97
CA ARG A 38 -14.35 6.02 13.48
C ARG A 38 -14.16 5.01 12.34
N LEU A 39 -14.77 5.27 11.19
CA LEU A 39 -14.71 4.38 10.04
C LEU A 39 -13.31 4.31 9.43
N HIS A 40 -12.59 5.45 9.33
CA HIS A 40 -11.18 5.45 8.91
C HIS A 40 -10.30 4.59 9.84
N LYS A 41 -10.52 4.66 11.15
CA LYS A 41 -9.78 3.83 12.12
C LYS A 41 -10.08 2.34 11.95
N ILE A 42 -11.37 1.96 11.87
CA ILE A 42 -11.78 0.56 11.69
C ILE A 42 -11.17 -0.02 10.41
N MET A 43 -11.36 0.67 9.28
CA MET A 43 -10.82 0.22 8.00
C MET A 43 -9.30 0.25 7.95
N GLY A 44 -8.66 1.17 8.70
CA GLY A 44 -7.21 1.19 8.90
C GLY A 44 -6.71 -0.07 9.61
N TYR A 45 -7.40 -0.55 10.65
CA TYR A 45 -7.06 -1.82 11.30
C TYR A 45 -7.30 -3.03 10.38
N VAL A 46 -8.40 -3.04 9.62
CA VAL A 46 -8.67 -4.09 8.61
C VAL A 46 -7.51 -4.15 7.61
N PHE A 47 -7.10 -3.00 7.07
CA PHE A 47 -5.95 -2.90 6.16
C PHE A 47 -4.66 -3.41 6.81
N VAL A 48 -4.34 -2.97 8.03
CA VAL A 48 -3.12 -3.37 8.74
C VAL A 48 -3.06 -4.88 8.95
N VAL A 49 -4.15 -5.48 9.46
CA VAL A 49 -4.23 -6.93 9.68
C VAL A 49 -4.10 -7.69 8.35
N SER A 50 -4.78 -7.21 7.31
CA SER A 50 -4.70 -7.82 5.97
C SER A 50 -3.28 -7.77 5.43
N LEU A 51 -2.60 -6.62 5.51
CA LEU A 51 -1.23 -6.48 5.01
C LEU A 51 -0.24 -7.33 5.82
N VAL A 52 -0.44 -7.50 7.12
CA VAL A 52 0.36 -8.45 7.93
C VAL A 52 0.14 -9.88 7.44
N LEU A 53 -1.10 -10.30 7.21
CA LEU A 53 -1.41 -11.64 6.70
C LEU A 53 -0.81 -11.87 5.31
N VAL A 54 -0.88 -10.89 4.42
CA VAL A 54 -0.22 -10.93 3.08
C VAL A 54 1.27 -11.19 3.24
N ASN A 55 1.96 -10.40 4.06
CA ASN A 55 3.41 -10.53 4.26
C ASN A 55 3.80 -11.86 4.93
N LEU A 56 3.05 -12.32 5.93
CA LEU A 56 3.35 -13.58 6.62
C LEU A 56 3.10 -14.79 5.72
N SER A 57 1.99 -14.81 4.98
CA SER A 57 1.69 -15.90 4.03
C SER A 57 2.67 -15.93 2.86
N ALA A 58 3.15 -14.77 2.40
CA ALA A 58 4.13 -14.67 1.32
C ALA A 58 5.46 -15.39 1.62
N LEU A 59 5.86 -15.49 2.90
CA LEU A 59 7.08 -16.22 3.31
C LEU A 59 7.03 -17.73 2.98
N PHE A 60 5.85 -18.26 2.64
CA PHE A 60 5.62 -19.66 2.32
C PHE A 60 5.28 -19.91 0.84
N ILE A 61 5.41 -18.90 -0.03
CA ILE A 61 5.01 -18.97 -1.44
C ILE A 61 6.23 -18.82 -2.34
N TYR A 62 6.62 -19.88 -3.03
CA TYR A 62 7.86 -19.95 -3.85
C TYR A 62 7.59 -20.28 -5.33
N ASP A 63 6.34 -20.17 -5.77
CA ASP A 63 5.89 -20.55 -7.11
C ASP A 63 6.44 -19.63 -8.23
N PHE A 64 6.93 -18.45 -7.87
CA PHE A 64 7.37 -17.45 -8.83
C PHE A 64 8.82 -17.62 -9.33
N ASN A 65 9.69 -18.32 -8.58
CA ASN A 65 11.12 -18.43 -8.91
C ASN A 65 11.62 -19.87 -8.70
N ASP A 66 10.90 -20.83 -9.27
CA ASP A 66 11.23 -22.26 -9.27
C ASP A 66 11.57 -22.83 -7.87
N GLY A 67 10.77 -22.47 -6.87
CA GLY A 67 10.97 -22.96 -5.50
C GLY A 67 11.98 -22.16 -4.67
N THR A 68 12.54 -21.07 -5.20
CA THR A 68 13.47 -20.18 -4.48
C THR A 68 12.85 -18.80 -4.18
N PRO A 69 13.40 -18.01 -3.23
CA PRO A 69 12.89 -16.67 -2.96
C PRO A 69 12.93 -15.78 -4.20
N SER A 70 11.80 -15.17 -4.52
CA SER A 70 11.65 -14.20 -5.61
C SER A 70 11.85 -12.75 -5.12
N VAL A 71 11.86 -11.79 -6.06
CA VAL A 71 11.87 -10.35 -5.74
C VAL A 71 10.76 -9.94 -4.78
N PHE A 72 9.60 -10.62 -4.80
CA PHE A 72 8.50 -10.34 -3.88
C PHE A 72 8.86 -10.63 -2.41
N HIS A 73 9.76 -11.57 -2.13
CA HIS A 73 10.24 -11.81 -0.77
C HIS A 73 11.08 -10.64 -0.26
N VAL A 74 11.87 -10.03 -1.15
CA VAL A 74 12.66 -8.83 -0.83
C VAL A 74 11.76 -7.62 -0.54
N LEU A 75 10.55 -7.59 -1.11
CA LEU A 75 9.57 -6.53 -0.86
C LEU A 75 8.87 -6.64 0.51
N ILE A 76 8.90 -7.81 1.15
CA ILE A 76 8.30 -8.02 2.49
C ILE A 76 8.86 -7.03 3.53
N PRO A 77 10.18 -6.92 3.76
CA PRO A 77 10.71 -5.96 4.73
C PRO A 77 10.39 -4.51 4.37
N VAL A 78 10.33 -4.15 3.08
CA VAL A 78 9.94 -2.81 2.62
C VAL A 78 8.47 -2.52 2.97
N SER A 79 7.58 -3.47 2.69
CA SER A 79 6.15 -3.39 3.01
C SER A 79 5.93 -3.22 4.52
N LEU A 80 6.59 -4.05 5.33
CA LEU A 80 6.53 -3.97 6.78
C LEU A 80 7.13 -2.68 7.33
N PHE A 81 8.22 -2.17 6.73
CA PHE A 81 8.79 -0.88 7.11
C PHE A 81 7.76 0.25 6.98
N PHE A 82 7.11 0.39 5.81
CA PHE A 82 6.11 1.45 5.61
C PHE A 82 4.89 1.28 6.52
N LEU A 83 4.41 0.05 6.70
CA LEU A 83 3.32 -0.26 7.60
C LEU A 83 3.66 0.15 9.04
N CYS A 84 4.80 -0.30 9.57
CA CYS A 84 5.26 0.04 10.91
C CYS A 84 5.52 1.54 11.07
N PHE A 85 6.15 2.17 10.06
CA PHE A 85 6.44 3.60 10.07
C PHE A 85 5.18 4.45 10.16
N GLY A 86 4.10 4.02 9.49
CA GLY A 86 2.82 4.73 9.48
C GLY A 86 1.89 4.37 10.63
N PHE A 87 1.86 3.12 11.06
CA PHE A 87 0.90 2.61 12.03
C PHE A 87 1.34 2.82 13.48
N ILE A 88 2.59 2.46 13.82
CA ILE A 88 3.10 2.51 15.20
C ILE A 88 2.98 3.90 15.84
N PRO A 89 3.25 5.02 15.15
CA PRO A 89 3.12 6.35 15.75
C PRO A 89 1.71 6.69 16.24
N MET A 90 0.69 5.99 15.72
CA MET A 90 -0.71 6.16 16.10
C MET A 90 -1.12 5.26 17.29
N LEU A 91 -0.25 4.34 17.72
CA LEU A 91 -0.43 3.50 18.89
C LEU A 91 0.09 4.24 20.14
N GLY A 92 -0.81 4.90 20.87
CA GLY A 92 -0.49 5.56 22.14
C GLY A 92 -0.37 7.09 22.06
N LYS A 93 0.47 7.68 22.92
CA LYS A 93 0.63 9.14 23.01
C LYS A 93 1.27 9.70 21.75
N ARG A 94 0.54 10.56 21.04
CA ARG A 94 0.98 11.13 19.76
C ARG A 94 2.14 12.11 19.96
N LYS A 95 3.29 11.80 19.37
CA LYS A 95 4.44 12.71 19.26
C LYS A 95 4.19 13.78 18.17
N PRO A 96 4.92 14.92 18.17
CA PRO A 96 4.69 16.02 17.22
C PRO A 96 4.68 15.62 15.73
N ASN A 97 5.53 14.66 15.34
CA ASN A 97 5.63 14.18 13.95
C ASN A 97 4.80 12.92 13.67
N ALA A 98 3.99 12.45 14.62
CA ALA A 98 3.30 11.17 14.50
C ALA A 98 2.35 11.14 13.30
N LEU A 99 1.62 12.24 13.05
CA LEU A 99 0.70 12.31 11.92
C LEU A 99 1.43 12.39 10.58
N ASN A 100 2.57 13.10 10.50
CA ASN A 100 3.36 13.12 9.27
C ASN A 100 3.89 11.73 8.91
N ARG A 101 4.42 11.01 9.92
CA ARG A 101 4.85 9.62 9.76
C ARG A 101 3.70 8.71 9.34
N HIS A 102 2.52 8.88 9.94
CA HIS A 102 1.31 8.17 9.57
C HIS A 102 0.93 8.40 8.11
N ILE A 103 0.94 9.65 7.64
CA ILE A 103 0.63 9.98 6.24
C ILE A 103 1.63 9.32 5.30
N ILE A 104 2.93 9.49 5.53
CA ILE A 104 3.98 8.92 4.67
C ILE A 104 3.90 7.39 4.66
N GLY A 105 3.88 6.78 5.83
CA GLY A 105 3.92 5.32 5.98
C GLY A 105 2.67 4.63 5.44
N MET A 106 1.48 5.12 5.78
CA MET A 106 0.24 4.48 5.32
C MET A 106 0.01 4.68 3.81
N ASN A 107 0.39 5.83 3.23
CA ASN A 107 0.34 6.00 1.78
C ASN A 107 1.31 5.05 1.07
N GLY A 108 2.56 4.98 1.55
CA GLY A 108 3.54 4.04 1.02
C GLY A 108 3.07 2.59 1.10
N ALA A 109 2.50 2.18 2.24
CA ALA A 109 1.99 0.81 2.44
C ALA A 109 0.80 0.49 1.52
N VAL A 110 -0.19 1.38 1.40
CA VAL A 110 -1.38 1.13 0.57
C VAL A 110 -1.00 1.07 -0.91
N TYR A 111 -0.32 2.09 -1.43
CA TYR A 111 0.08 2.09 -2.84
C TYR A 111 1.12 1.02 -3.15
N GLY A 112 2.00 0.70 -2.19
CA GLY A 112 2.93 -0.42 -2.32
C GLY A 112 2.23 -1.77 -2.48
N LEU A 113 1.17 -2.03 -1.70
CA LEU A 113 0.34 -3.23 -1.87
C LEU A 113 -0.30 -3.28 -3.26
N TRP A 114 -0.85 -2.17 -3.74
CA TRP A 114 -1.43 -2.09 -5.08
C TRP A 114 -0.40 -2.27 -6.19
N ALA A 115 0.80 -1.68 -6.04
CA ALA A 115 1.89 -1.85 -6.99
C ALA A 115 2.37 -3.31 -7.05
N ALA A 116 2.48 -3.98 -5.90
CA ALA A 116 2.81 -5.39 -5.82
C ALA A 116 1.75 -6.26 -6.52
N GLY A 117 0.46 -6.05 -6.21
CA GLY A 117 -0.64 -6.79 -6.85
C GLY A 117 -0.73 -6.54 -8.36
N ALA A 118 -0.50 -5.32 -8.82
CA ALA A 118 -0.45 -5.01 -10.26
C ALA A 118 0.74 -5.69 -10.96
N THR A 119 1.90 -5.74 -10.30
CA THR A 119 3.08 -6.43 -10.81
C THR A 119 2.85 -7.94 -10.87
N GLU A 120 2.24 -8.51 -9.84
CA GLU A 120 1.89 -9.93 -9.82
C GLU A 120 0.90 -10.30 -10.93
N TYR A 121 -0.16 -9.50 -11.12
CA TYR A 121 -1.10 -9.66 -12.24
C TYR A 121 -0.38 -9.59 -13.59
N PHE A 122 0.48 -8.59 -13.77
CA PHE A 122 1.23 -8.43 -15.00
C PHE A 122 2.09 -9.66 -15.31
N VAL A 123 2.82 -10.19 -14.33
CA VAL A 123 3.68 -11.34 -14.60
C VAL A 123 2.89 -12.63 -14.79
N ARG A 124 1.88 -12.91 -13.95
CA ARG A 124 1.11 -14.16 -14.02
C ARG A 124 0.21 -14.25 -15.25
N GLU A 125 -0.38 -13.13 -15.69
CA GLU A 125 -1.40 -13.15 -16.73
C GLU A 125 -0.91 -12.57 -18.06
N ILE A 126 -0.05 -11.55 -18.05
CA ILE A 126 0.34 -10.83 -19.27
C ILE A 126 1.65 -11.35 -19.84
N VAL A 127 2.72 -11.39 -19.05
CA VAL A 127 4.06 -11.80 -19.53
C VAL A 127 4.01 -13.21 -20.11
N PHE A 128 3.41 -14.16 -19.39
CA PHE A 128 3.30 -15.55 -19.83
C PHE A 128 2.44 -15.72 -21.10
N THR A 129 1.47 -14.83 -21.32
CA THR A 129 0.55 -14.92 -22.47
C THR A 129 1.11 -14.26 -23.73
N LEU A 130 1.96 -13.23 -23.59
CA LEU A 130 2.37 -12.37 -24.71
C LEU A 130 3.77 -12.61 -25.26
N ASP A 131 4.54 -13.56 -24.72
CA ASP A 131 5.92 -13.88 -25.14
C ASP A 131 6.79 -12.63 -25.38
N LEU A 132 6.82 -11.75 -24.38
CA LEU A 132 7.44 -10.43 -24.49
C LEU A 132 8.97 -10.53 -24.57
N ASN A 133 9.57 -9.77 -25.50
CA ASN A 133 11.03 -9.63 -25.53
C ASN A 133 11.55 -8.75 -24.37
N PRO A 134 12.87 -8.78 -24.06
CA PRO A 134 13.42 -8.05 -22.92
C PRO A 134 13.12 -6.54 -22.92
N ASN A 135 13.14 -5.89 -24.08
CA ASN A 135 12.86 -4.45 -24.19
C ASN A 135 11.40 -4.13 -23.86
N GLN A 136 10.46 -4.97 -24.33
CA GLN A 136 9.04 -4.85 -24.01
C GLN A 136 8.77 -5.10 -22.52
N LEU A 137 9.42 -6.10 -21.92
CA LEU A 137 9.30 -6.40 -20.49
C LEU A 137 9.75 -5.22 -19.62
N ILE A 138 10.90 -4.62 -19.96
CA ILE A 138 11.41 -3.42 -19.30
C ILE A 138 10.42 -2.27 -19.46
N ALA A 139 9.97 -1.98 -20.68
CA ALA A 139 9.04 -0.89 -20.96
C ALA A 139 7.73 -1.04 -20.17
N MET A 140 7.16 -2.24 -20.10
CA MET A 140 5.92 -2.51 -19.36
C MET A 140 6.12 -2.43 -17.84
N SER A 141 7.26 -2.88 -17.33
CA SER A 141 7.61 -2.75 -15.91
C SER A 141 7.70 -1.27 -15.49
N PHE A 142 8.29 -0.42 -16.33
CA PHE A 142 8.28 1.03 -16.11
C PHE A 142 6.87 1.62 -16.22
N ALA A 143 6.07 1.19 -17.19
CA ALA A 143 4.70 1.65 -17.39
C ALA A 143 3.79 1.33 -16.20
N ILE A 144 4.00 0.21 -15.52
CA ILE A 144 3.26 -0.17 -14.30
C ILE A 144 3.80 0.60 -13.08
N SER A 145 5.12 0.65 -12.91
CA SER A 145 5.74 1.20 -11.69
C SER A 145 5.59 2.72 -11.58
N THR A 146 5.66 3.44 -12.70
CA THR A 146 5.67 4.91 -12.72
C THR A 146 4.38 5.53 -12.18
N PRO A 147 3.17 5.09 -12.60
CA PRO A 147 1.92 5.59 -12.03
C PRO A 147 1.84 5.42 -10.51
N PHE A 148 2.30 4.29 -9.96
CA PHE A 148 2.30 4.08 -8.51
C PHE A 148 3.30 4.98 -7.78
N ALA A 149 4.50 5.16 -8.33
CA ALA A 149 5.49 6.09 -7.77
C ALA A 149 4.96 7.53 -7.73
N VAL A 150 4.31 7.98 -8.83
CA VAL A 150 3.66 9.28 -8.90
C VAL A 150 2.50 9.38 -7.91
N ALA A 151 1.64 8.35 -7.82
CA ALA A 151 0.52 8.34 -6.90
C ALA A 151 0.96 8.42 -5.43
N ILE A 152 2.03 7.70 -5.06
CA ILE A 152 2.64 7.80 -3.72
C ILE A 152 3.08 9.23 -3.43
N ALA A 153 3.89 9.81 -4.32
CA ALA A 153 4.44 11.14 -4.11
C ALA A 153 3.33 12.22 -4.02
N VAL A 154 2.41 12.21 -4.98
CA VAL A 154 1.29 13.17 -5.05
C VAL A 154 0.39 13.03 -3.83
N SER A 155 0.03 11.81 -3.44
CA SER A 155 -0.87 11.57 -2.32
C SER A 155 -0.25 12.01 -0.98
N ILE A 156 1.05 11.72 -0.77
CA ILE A 156 1.78 12.19 0.42
C ILE A 156 1.77 13.72 0.48
N VAL A 157 2.16 14.39 -0.60
CA VAL A 157 2.22 15.85 -0.66
C VAL A 157 0.83 16.46 -0.42
N TYR A 158 -0.21 15.90 -1.05
CA TYR A 158 -1.59 16.35 -0.90
C TYR A 158 -2.05 16.27 0.57
N PHE A 159 -1.91 15.12 1.21
CA PHE A 159 -2.37 14.93 2.60
C PHE A 159 -1.53 15.72 3.62
N GLN A 160 -0.23 15.87 3.38
CA GLN A 160 0.63 16.73 4.21
C GLN A 160 0.20 18.20 4.13
N ARG A 161 -0.03 18.72 2.92
CA ARG A 161 -0.51 20.10 2.72
C ARG A 161 -1.83 20.34 3.43
N GLN A 162 -2.80 19.44 3.27
CA GLN A 162 -4.08 19.55 3.97
C GLN A 162 -3.94 19.59 5.49
N HIS A 163 -3.02 18.80 6.05
CA HIS A 163 -2.73 18.85 7.47
C HIS A 163 -2.11 20.19 7.91
N LEU A 164 -1.12 20.70 7.15
CA LEU A 164 -0.46 21.97 7.46
C LEU A 164 -1.42 23.15 7.41
N THR A 165 -2.27 23.24 6.38
CA THR A 165 -3.29 24.28 6.25
C THR A 165 -4.26 24.29 7.43
N LYS A 166 -4.71 23.11 7.89
CA LYS A 166 -5.56 23.00 9.09
C LYS A 166 -4.87 23.54 10.34
N MET A 167 -3.59 23.23 10.53
CA MET A 167 -2.82 23.71 11.68
C MET A 167 -2.59 25.22 11.66
N GLN A 168 -2.39 25.82 10.48
CA GLN A 168 -2.27 27.27 10.32
C GLN A 168 -3.59 27.97 10.66
N ASN A 169 -4.72 27.46 10.16
CA ASN A 169 -6.04 28.04 10.44
C ASN A 169 -6.41 27.98 11.94
N ILE A 170 -5.97 26.92 12.65
CA ILE A 170 -6.15 26.81 14.11
C ILE A 170 -5.31 27.84 14.88
N LYS A 171 -4.15 28.25 14.34
CA LYS A 171 -3.25 29.25 14.96
C LYS A 171 -3.60 30.70 14.60
N ALA A 172 -4.47 30.92 13.62
CA ALA A 172 -4.93 32.24 13.18
C ALA A 172 -6.30 32.70 13.75
N PRO A 173 -6.76 32.35 14.98
CA PRO A 173 -8.04 32.83 15.45
C PRO A 173 -7.92 34.30 15.94
N HIS A 174 -8.57 35.21 15.20
CA HIS A 174 -8.99 36.57 15.59
C HIS A 174 -7.95 37.68 15.76
N THR A 175 -7.17 38.01 14.71
CA THR A 175 -6.57 39.36 14.60
C THR A 175 -7.39 40.37 13.80
N GLU A 176 -8.54 39.98 13.21
CA GLU A 176 -9.30 40.82 12.26
C GLU A 176 -10.78 41.05 12.63
N LYS A 177 -11.11 41.21 13.92
CA LYS A 177 -12.44 41.74 14.32
C LYS A 177 -12.36 42.91 15.29
N LYS A 178 -11.45 43.86 15.02
CA LYS A 178 -11.45 45.20 15.61
C LYS A 178 -10.85 46.21 14.63
N ALA A 179 -11.68 46.72 13.73
CA ALA A 179 -11.51 48.03 13.08
C ALA A 179 -12.90 48.51 12.66
#